data_AF-A0A645IRV5-F1
#
_entry.id   AF-A0A645IRV5-F1
#
_cell.length_a   1.000
_cell.length_b   1.000
_cell.length_c   1.000
_cell.angle_alpha   90.00
_cell.angle_beta   90.00
_cell.angle_gamma   90.00
#
_symmetry.space_group_name_H-M   'P 1'
#
loop_
_entity.id
_entity.type
_entity.pdbx_description
1 polymer ?
#
loop_
_entity_poly.entity_id
_entity_poly.type
_entity_poly.pdbx_seq_one_letter_code
_entity_poly.pdbx_strand_id
1 'polypeptide(L)'
;MEEVGLEIRPAALSAIAKKALERKTGARGLRSIMEHALLDVMYELPGMENVEKVVIDENMINGDTPPLLIYADQPKVSGSN
;
A
#
# COMPACT_ATOMS: atom_id res chain seq x y z
N MET A 1 16.69 1.01 3.31
CA MET A 1 15.31 0.54 3.54
C MET A 1 14.49 1.80 3.64
N GLU A 2 13.70 2.08 2.62
CA GLU A 2 13.07 3.38 2.41
C GLU A 2 12.16 3.76 3.58
N GLU A 3 12.21 5.02 4.01
CA GLU A 3 11.36 5.56 5.08
C GLU A 3 9.93 5.83 4.58
N VAL A 4 9.33 4.89 3.85
CA VAL A 4 7.98 5.01 3.30
C VAL A 4 6.97 4.45 4.30
N GLY A 5 6.00 5.27 4.69
CA GLY A 5 4.89 4.86 5.55
C GLY A 5 3.91 3.92 4.84
N LEU A 6 3.30 3.00 5.58
CA LEU A 6 2.21 2.14 5.09
C LEU A 6 0.95 2.43 5.91
N GLU A 7 -0.15 2.75 5.23
CA GLU A 7 -1.46 2.93 5.84
C GLU A 7 -2.46 1.96 5.22
N ILE A 8 -3.11 1.15 6.06
CA ILE A 8 -4.14 0.23 5.63
C ILE A 8 -5.48 0.75 6.14
N ARG A 9 -6.38 1.11 5.22
CA ARG A 9 -7.69 1.63 5.59
C ARG A 9 -8.55 0.56 6.27
N PRO A 10 -9.48 0.94 7.17
CA PRO A 10 -10.36 -0.02 7.85
C PRO A 10 -11.12 -0.96 6.90
N ALA A 11 -11.61 -0.45 5.76
CA ALA A 11 -12.30 -1.26 4.76
C ALA A 11 -11.37 -2.32 4.13
N ALA A 12 -10.10 -1.99 3.90
CA ALA A 12 -9.10 -2.94 3.42
C ALA A 12 -8.85 -4.06 4.45
N LEU A 13 -8.76 -3.73 5.74
CA LEU A 13 -8.62 -4.72 6.81
C LEU A 13 -9.79 -5.72 6.81
N SER A 14 -11.02 -5.22 6.68
CA SER A 14 -12.21 -6.07 6.57
C SER A 14 -12.17 -6.95 5.31
N ALA A 15 -11.77 -6.39 4.16
CA ALA A 15 -11.64 -7.13 2.92
C ALA A 15 -10.60 -8.26 3.00
N ILE A 16 -9.43 -7.98 3.61
CA ILE A 16 -8.38 -8.98 3.84
C ILE A 16 -8.91 -10.14 4.70
N ALA A 17 -9.59 -9.82 5.80
CA ALA A 17 -10.16 -10.83 6.70
C ALA A 17 -11.21 -11.69 5.99
N LYS A 18 -12.11 -11.05 5.22
CA LYS A 18 -13.13 -11.76 4.43
C LYS A 18 -12.50 -12.71 3.41
N LYS A 19 -11.50 -12.23 2.66
CA LYS A 19 -10.79 -13.04 1.66
C LYS A 19 -10.05 -14.23 2.29
N ALA A 20 -9.51 -14.07 3.51
CA ALA A 20 -8.89 -15.17 4.25
C ALA A 20 -9.90 -16.25 4.70
N LEU A 21 -11.12 -15.84 5.07
CA LEU A 21 -12.22 -16.74 5.38
C LEU A 21 -12.70 -17.49 4.13
N GLU A 22 -12.88 -16.79 3.01
CA GLU A 22 -13.28 -17.37 1.71
C GLU A 22 -12.27 -18.43 1.23
N ARG A 23 -10.98 -18.16 1.41
CA ARG A 23 -9.89 -19.10 1.09
C ARG A 23 -9.77 -20.27 2.07
N LYS A 24 -10.59 -20.32 3.14
CA LYS A 24 -10.54 -21.35 4.21
C LYS A 24 -9.16 -21.49 4.88
N THR A 25 -8.39 -20.41 4.90
CA THR A 25 -7.04 -20.37 5.49
C THR A 25 -7.04 -19.72 6.87
N GLY A 26 -8.07 -18.94 7.20
CA GLY A 26 -8.16 -18.20 8.45
C GLY A 26 -6.97 -17.24 8.61
N ALA A 27 -6.52 -17.02 9.84
CA ALA A 27 -5.41 -16.09 10.12
C ALA A 27 -4.11 -16.43 9.36
N ARG A 28 -3.89 -17.70 9.02
CA ARG A 28 -2.71 -18.15 8.25
C ARG A 28 -2.65 -17.57 6.84
N GLY A 29 -3.80 -17.21 6.27
CA GLY A 29 -3.89 -16.62 4.93
C GLY A 29 -3.63 -15.11 4.87
N LEU A 30 -3.60 -14.41 6.01
CA LEU A 30 -3.49 -12.95 6.02
C LEU A 30 -2.17 -12.48 5.39
N ARG A 31 -1.06 -13.14 5.73
CA ARG A 31 0.27 -12.81 5.19
C ARG A 31 0.31 -12.94 3.67
N SER A 32 -0.21 -14.05 3.13
CA SER A 32 -0.15 -14.29 1.69
C SER A 32 -1.07 -13.35 0.89
N ILE A 33 -2.18 -12.90 1.48
CA ILE A 33 -3.04 -11.87 0.88
C ILE A 33 -2.31 -10.53 0.83
N MET A 34 -1.66 -10.13 1.92
CA MET A 34 -0.87 -8.90 1.99
C MET A 34 0.32 -8.93 1.03
N GLU A 35 1.07 -10.04 0.98
CA GLU A 35 2.21 -10.18 0.07
C GLU A 35 1.79 -10.05 -1.40
N HIS A 36 0.68 -10.68 -1.80
CA HIS A 36 0.18 -10.53 -3.16
C HIS A 36 -0.25 -9.09 -3.47
N ALA A 37 -0.94 -8.43 -2.54
CA ALA A 37 -1.41 -7.07 -2.75
C ALA A 37 -0.25 -6.07 -2.86
N LEU A 38 0.82 -6.27 -2.08
CA LEU A 38 1.95 -5.35 -2.01
C LEU A 38 3.06 -5.65 -3.01
N LEU A 39 3.02 -6.76 -3.74
CA LEU A 39 4.14 -7.24 -4.57
C LEU A 39 4.60 -6.18 -5.57
N ASP A 40 3.66 -5.65 -6.36
CA ASP A 40 3.97 -4.73 -7.45
C ASP A 40 4.52 -3.41 -6.90
N VAL A 41 3.84 -2.82 -5.91
CA VAL A 41 4.30 -1.56 -5.30
C VAL A 41 5.65 -1.71 -4.60
N MET A 42 5.92 -2.83 -3.93
CA MET A 42 7.22 -3.06 -3.29
C MET A 42 8.35 -3.22 -4.30
N TYR A 43 8.05 -3.71 -5.50
CA TYR A 43 9.02 -3.81 -6.59
C TYR A 43 9.32 -2.44 -7.21
N GLU A 44 8.31 -1.59 -7.36
CA GLU A 44 8.44 -0.27 -7.98
C GLU A 44 8.98 0.79 -7.03
N LEU A 45 8.67 0.70 -5.72
CA LEU A 45 9.02 1.71 -4.70
C LEU A 45 10.49 2.14 -4.73
N PRO A 46 11.48 1.21 -4.84
CA PRO A 46 12.89 1.57 -4.91
C PRO A 46 13.29 2.49 -6.06
N GLY A 47 12.47 2.58 -7.11
CA GLY A 47 12.66 3.46 -8.26
C GLY A 47 11.82 4.74 -8.22
N MET A 48 11.00 4.94 -7.20
CA MET A 48 10.11 6.09 -7.08
C MET A 48 10.75 7.16 -6.19
N GLU A 49 10.80 8.39 -6.68
CA GLU A 49 11.32 9.52 -5.89
C GLU A 49 10.21 10.18 -5.06
N ASN A 50 10.57 10.59 -3.84
CA ASN A 50 9.74 11.40 -2.94
C ASN A 50 8.41 10.75 -2.49
N VAL A 51 8.30 9.42 -2.52
CA VAL A 51 7.14 8.73 -1.92
C VAL A 51 7.27 8.79 -0.40
N GLU A 52 6.25 9.30 0.29
CA GLU A 52 6.18 9.34 1.75
C GLU A 52 5.31 8.23 2.32
N LYS A 53 4.23 7.86 1.62
CA LYS A 53 3.27 6.89 2.15
C LYS A 53 2.55 6.11 1.04
N VAL A 54 2.39 4.81 1.25
CA VAL A 54 1.51 3.92 0.49
C VAL A 54 0.22 3.71 1.28
N VAL A 55 -0.93 3.96 0.66
CA VAL A 55 -2.26 3.77 1.25
C VAL A 55 -3.00 2.65 0.54
N ILE A 56 -3.40 1.64 1.31
CA ILE A 56 -4.13 0.45 0.86
C ILE A 56 -5.62 0.61 1.17
N ASP A 57 -6.48 0.47 0.17
CA ASP A 57 -7.93 0.45 0.30
C ASP A 57 -8.54 -0.91 -0.11
N GLU A 58 -9.86 -1.03 0.00
CA GLU A 58 -10.58 -2.27 -0.31
C GLU A 58 -10.44 -2.68 -1.79
N ASN A 59 -10.46 -1.71 -2.72
CA ASN A 59 -10.37 -1.97 -4.15
C ASN A 59 -9.03 -2.61 -4.51
N MET A 60 -7.95 -2.14 -3.89
CA MET A 60 -6.63 -2.76 -4.06
C MET A 60 -6.59 -4.21 -3.56
N ILE A 61 -7.23 -4.51 -2.42
CA ILE A 61 -7.32 -5.89 -1.91
C ILE A 61 -8.12 -6.81 -2.83
N ASN A 62 -9.14 -6.26 -3.51
CA ASN A 62 -9.93 -6.98 -4.50
C ASN A 62 -9.19 -7.15 -5.83
N GLY A 63 -8.17 -6.33 -6.10
CA GLY A 63 -7.38 -6.33 -7.33
C GLY A 63 -7.93 -5.40 -8.41
N ASP A 64 -8.78 -4.45 -8.02
CA ASP A 64 -9.47 -3.54 -8.95
C ASP A 64 -8.64 -2.30 -9.28
N THR A 65 -7.79 -1.85 -8.35
CA THR A 65 -6.99 -0.60 -8.49
C THR A 65 -5.60 -0.73 -7.86
N PRO A 66 -4.59 0.01 -8.36
CA PRO A 66 -3.29 0.14 -7.70
C PRO A 66 -3.41 0.89 -6.35
N PRO A 67 -2.37 0.82 -5.48
CA PRO A 67 -2.33 1.61 -4.25
C PRO A 67 -2.35 3.11 -4.52
N LEU A 68 -2.78 3.86 -3.50
CA LEU A 68 -2.63 5.30 -3.47
C LEU A 68 -1.24 5.66 -2.93
N LEU A 69 -0.48 6.44 -3.70
CA LEU A 69 0.84 6.93 -3.31
C LEU A 69 0.74 8.40 -2.88
N ILE A 70 1.27 8.71 -1.71
CA ILE A 70 1.41 10.08 -1.19
C ILE A 70 2.86 10.49 -1.36
N TYR A 71 3.08 11.64 -2.00
CA TYR A 71 4.39 12.20 -2.27
C TYR A 71 4.65 13.40 -1.36
N ALA A 72 5.91 13.59 -0.98
CA ALA A 72 6.36 14.81 -0.31
C ALA A 72 6.13 16.01 -1.23
N ASP A 73 5.63 17.12 -0.67
CA ASP A 73 5.70 18.39 -1.37
C ASP A 73 7.18 18.73 -1.61
N GLN A 74 7.55 18.99 -2.87
CA GLN A 74 8.87 19.55 -3.17
C GLN A 74 9.02 20.85 -2.36
N PRO A 75 10.10 21.03 -1.57
CA PRO A 75 10.33 22.32 -0.93
C PRO A 75 10.38 23.37 -2.04
N LYS A 76 9.45 24.33 -2.03
CA LYS A 76 9.54 25.53 -2.85
C LYS A 76 10.95 26.06 -2.67
N VAL A 77 11.76 26.02 -3.74
CA VAL A 77 13.04 26.71 -3.78
C VAL A 77 12.71 28.16 -3.46
N SER A 78 13.03 28.59 -2.24
CA SER A 78 12.96 29.98 -1.86
C SER A 78 13.97 30.68 -2.74
N GLY A 79 13.49 31.25 -3.84
CA GLY A 79 14.28 32.03 -4.76
C GLY A 79 15.07 33.05 -3.98
N SER A 80 16.40 32.95 -4.10
CA SER A 80 17.34 34.00 -3.83
C SER A 80 16.85 35.30 -4.45
N ASN A 81 16.66 36.32 -3.62
CA ASN A 81 16.80 37.73 -3.96
C ASN A 81 17.48 38.43 -2.78
#